data_AF-A0A2S9FKX3-F1
#
_entry.id   AF-A0A2S9FKX3-F1
#
_cell.length_a   1.000
_cell.length_b   1.000
_cell.length_c   1.000
_cell.angle_alpha   90.00
_cell.angle_beta   90.00
_cell.angle_gamma   90.00
#
_symmetry.space_group_name_H-M   'P 1'
#
loop_
_entity.id
_entity.type
_entity.pdbx_description
1 polymer ?
#
loop_
_entity_poly.entity_id
_entity_poly.type
_entity_poly.pdbx_seq_one_letter_code
_entity_poly.pdbx_strand_id
1 'polypeptide(L)' 'RVGDLLADYGWRLVEQAGPSYFRDTYIRPTGRDVAASPLEWTALAER' A
#
# COMPACT_ATOMS: atom_id res chain seq x y z
N ARG A 1 -1.33 -13.40 5.64
CA ARG A 1 -1.43 -12.09 4.94
C ARG A 1 -0.99 -10.99 5.92
N VAL A 2 -0.71 -9.75 5.48
CA VAL A 2 -0.23 -8.70 6.41
C VAL A 2 -1.22 -8.43 7.56
N GLY A 3 -2.52 -8.50 7.28
CA GLY A 3 -3.56 -8.36 8.31
C GLY A 3 -3.49 -9.45 9.38
N ASP A 4 -3.28 -10.71 8.99
CA ASP A 4 -3.14 -11.83 9.93
C ASP A 4 -1.89 -11.64 10.82
N LEU A 5 -0.77 -11.24 10.21
CA LEU A 5 0.46 -10.93 10.95
C LEU A 5 0.24 -9.81 11.97
N LEU A 6 -0.44 -8.73 11.58
CA LEU A 6 -0.73 -7.61 12.49
C LEU A 6 -1.66 -8.03 13.64
N ALA A 7 -2.63 -8.92 13.37
CA ALA A 7 -3.55 -9.45 14.36
C ALA A 7 -2.83 -10.23 15.47
N ASP A 8 -1.77 -10.98 15.13
CA ASP A 8 -0.93 -11.69 16.12
C ASP A 8 -0.26 -10.74 17.13
N TYR A 9 -0.11 -9.46 16.78
CA TYR A 9 0.43 -8.41 17.65
C TYR A 9 -0.64 -7.46 18.23
N GLY A 10 -1.93 -7.81 18.09
CA GLY A 10 -3.05 -7.03 18.61
C GLY A 10 -3.42 -5.79 17.80
N TRP A 11 -2.92 -5.66 16.57
CA TRP A 11 -3.27 -4.56 15.67
C TRP A 11 -4.32 -5.00 14.66
N ARG A 12 -5.19 -4.07 14.26
CA ARG A 12 -6.18 -4.26 13.19
C ARG A 12 -5.76 -3.50 11.94
N LEU A 13 -5.62 -4.21 10.83
CA LEU A 13 -5.40 -3.57 9.53
C LEU A 13 -6.62 -2.73 9.13
N VAL A 14 -6.39 -1.47 8.76
CA VAL A 14 -7.41 -0.53 8.28
C VAL A 14 -7.33 -0.39 6.77
N GLU A 15 -6.12 -0.15 6.25
CA GLU A 15 -5.88 0.05 4.82
C GLU A 15 -4.55 -0.56 4.42
N GLN A 16 -4.47 -1.08 3.19
CA GLN A 16 -3.22 -1.47 2.55
C GLN A 16 -3.16 -0.89 1.13
N ALA A 17 -2.18 -0.02 0.89
CA ALA A 17 -1.88 0.52 -0.43
C ALA A 17 -0.67 -0.22 -1.02
N GLY A 18 -0.76 -0.52 -2.32
CA GLY A 18 0.31 -1.16 -3.08
C GLY A 18 0.68 -0.38 -4.34
N PRO A 19 1.55 -0.93 -5.20
CA PRO A 19 2.10 -0.22 -6.36
C PRO A 19 1.05 0.35 -7.32
N SER A 20 -0.11 -0.29 -7.46
CA SER A 20 -1.21 0.23 -8.28
C SER A 20 -1.75 1.56 -7.77
N TYR A 21 -1.89 1.73 -6.46
CA TYR A 21 -2.35 2.97 -5.85
C TYR A 21 -1.38 4.12 -6.17
N PHE A 22 -0.07 3.91 -5.97
CA PHE A 22 0.92 4.96 -6.25
C PHE A 22 1.00 5.32 -7.74
N ARG A 23 0.93 4.31 -8.61
CA ARG A 23 0.87 4.52 -10.06
C ARG A 23 -0.33 5.38 -10.44
N ASP A 24 -1.52 5.00 -9.99
CA ASP A 24 -2.77 5.64 -10.45
C ASP A 24 -2.96 7.03 -9.83
N THR A 25 -2.54 7.22 -8.58
CA THR A 25 -2.69 8.48 -7.85
C THR A 25 -1.61 9.51 -8.18
N TYR A 26 -0.35 9.08 -8.39
CA TYR A 26 0.78 10.01 -8.49
C TYR A 26 1.55 9.94 -9.81
N ILE A 27 1.64 8.78 -10.46
CA ILE A 27 2.46 8.64 -11.68
C ILE A 27 1.65 8.96 -12.93
N ARG A 28 0.55 8.24 -13.15
CA ARG A 28 -0.30 8.39 -14.34
C ARG A 28 -0.76 9.84 -14.58
N PRO A 29 -1.12 10.64 -13.56
CA PRO A 29 -1.49 12.05 -13.76
C PRO A 29 -0.36 12.92 -14.32
N THR A 30 0.90 12.51 -14.17
CA THR A 30 2.05 13.26 -14.71
C THR A 30 2.31 13.00 -16.19
N GLY A 31 1.57 12.07 -16.82
CA GLY A 31 1.79 11.66 -18.22
C GLY A 31 3.06 10.85 -18.46
N ARG A 32 3.80 10.48 -17.40
CA ARG A 32 5.00 9.65 -17.50
C ARG A 32 4.64 8.17 -17.67
N ASP A 33 5.33 7.52 -18.60
CA ASP A 33 5.22 6.08 -18.81
C ASP A 33 6.27 5.32 -17.99
N VAL A 34 6.07 5.31 -16.67
CA VAL A 34 6.90 4.56 -15.71
C VAL A 34 6.00 3.80 -14.74
N ALA A 35 6.47 2.65 -14.26
CA ALA A 35 5.78 1.88 -13.22
C ALA A 35 6.14 2.40 -11.82
N ALA A 36 5.23 2.21 -10.86
CA ALA A 36 5.59 2.27 -9.45
C ALA A 36 6.48 1.08 -9.08
N SER A 37 7.38 1.25 -8.11
CA SER A 37 8.23 0.15 -7.65
C SER A 37 7.36 -0.98 -7.05
N PRO A 38 7.65 -2.26 -7.33
CA PRO A 38 6.93 -3.37 -6.70
C PRO A 38 7.14 -3.45 -5.18
N LEU A 39 8.11 -2.71 -4.66
CA LEU A 39 8.44 -2.63 -3.23
C LEU A 39 7.64 -1.54 -2.50
N GLU A 40 6.94 -0.66 -3.22
CA GLU A 40 6.15 0.41 -2.60
C GLU A 40 4.83 -0.13 -2.04
N TRP A 41 4.85 -0.44 -0.75
CA TRP A 41 3.69 -0.88 0.03
C TRP A 41 3.57 -0.06 1.30
N THR A 42 2.34 0.23 1.71
CA THR A 42 2.05 0.92 2.97
C THR A 42 0.82 0.31 3.62
N ALA A 43 0.83 0.19 4.94
CA ALA A 43 -0.30 -0.31 5.71
C ALA A 43 -0.63 0.69 6.82
N LEU A 44 -1.92 1.08 6.90
CA LEU A 44 -2.46 1.79 8.04
C LEU A 44 -3.11 0.77 8.97
N ALA A 45 -2.74 0.79 10.24
CA ALA A 45 -3.30 -0.08 11.26
C ALA A 45 -3.53 0.70 12.56
N GLU A 46 -4.48 0.22 13.35
CA GLU A 46 -4.81 0.78 14.66
C GLU A 46 -4.76 -0.31 15.74
N ARG A 47 -4.63 0.12 17.00
CA ARG A 47 -4.63 -0.74 18.18
C ARG A 47 -5.56 -0.19 19.24
#